data_AF-A0A9R1UV09-F1
#
_entry.id   AF-A0A9R1UV09-F1
#
_cell.length_a   1.000
_cell.length_b   1.000
_cell.length_c   1.000
_cell.angle_alpha   90.00
_cell.angle_beta   90.00
_cell.angle_gamma   90.00
#
_symmetry.space_group_name_H-M   'P 1'
#
loop_
_entity.id
_entity.type
_entity.pdbx_description
1 polymer ?
#
loop_
_entity_poly.entity_id
_entity_poly.type
_entity_poly.pdbx_seq_one_letter_code
_entity_poly.pdbx_strand_id
1 'polypeptide(L)'
;MDNEAKRLDVWAMHVPLPGPKINPEKWIKHARITFDVDPHIGFSLGAKFPTNSPLKMELTHLVQIRTIPEALPYIVTPKFVDEDSPLLK
;
A
#
# COMPACT_ATOMS: atom_id res chain seq x y z
N MET A 1 34.89 -5.32 15.15
CA MET A 1 33.52 -5.11 14.62
C MET A 1 33.36 -5.69 13.21
N ASP A 2 34.34 -6.46 12.72
CA ASP A 2 34.50 -6.74 11.28
C ASP A 2 33.77 -8.01 10.81
N ASN A 3 33.32 -8.85 11.74
CA ASN A 3 32.66 -10.10 11.39
C ASN A 3 31.23 -9.88 10.88
N GLU A 4 30.52 -8.90 11.43
CA GLU A 4 29.15 -8.60 11.01
C GLU A 4 29.12 -7.93 9.63
N ALA A 5 30.06 -7.02 9.37
CA ALA A 5 30.24 -6.39 8.05
C ALA A 5 30.52 -7.44 6.95
N LYS A 6 31.46 -8.37 7.19
CA LYS A 6 31.77 -9.45 6.25
C LYS A 6 30.60 -10.42 6.04
N ARG A 7 29.81 -10.68 7.08
CA ARG A 7 28.58 -11.48 6.95
C ARG A 7 27.54 -10.77 6.08
N LEU A 8 27.39 -9.46 6.25
CA LEU A 8 26.48 -8.64 5.41
C LEU A 8 26.96 -8.57 3.95
N ASP A 9 28.27 -8.50 3.70
CA ASP A 9 28.82 -8.57 2.33
C ASP A 9 28.48 -9.89 1.63
N VAL A 10 28.53 -11.01 2.37
CA VAL A 10 28.12 -12.32 1.85
C VAL A 10 26.62 -12.36 1.56
N TRP A 11 25.79 -11.71 2.38
CA TRP A 11 24.35 -11.58 2.15
C TRP A 11 24.02 -10.61 1.01
N ALA A 12 24.88 -9.62 0.77
CA ALA A 12 24.74 -8.61 -0.27
C ALA A 12 25.20 -9.08 -1.66
N MET A 13 25.90 -10.22 -1.75
CA MET A 13 26.22 -10.85 -3.03
C MET A 13 24.93 -11.28 -3.73
N HIS A 14 24.43 -10.39 -4.59
CA HIS A 14 23.27 -10.65 -5.43
C HIS A 14 23.67 -11.64 -6.51
N VAL A 15 23.45 -12.93 -6.26
CA VAL A 15 23.39 -13.92 -7.35
C VAL A 15 22.08 -13.67 -8.07
N PRO A 16 22.09 -13.26 -9.36
CA PRO A 16 20.86 -13.03 -10.10
C PRO A 16 20.19 -14.37 -10.38
N LEU A 17 19.45 -14.85 -9.39
CA LEU A 17 18.59 -16.00 -9.57
C LEU A 17 17.43 -15.56 -10.46
N PRO A 18 17.03 -16.39 -11.44
CA PRO A 18 15.84 -16.11 -12.24
C PRO A 18 14.67 -15.92 -11.28
N GLY A 19 14.12 -14.72 -11.25
CA GLY A 19 12.99 -14.38 -10.41
C GLY A 19 11.82 -15.34 -10.68
N PRO A 20 11.03 -15.71 -9.65
CA PRO A 20 9.92 -16.62 -9.84
C PRO A 20 8.93 -16.05 -10.88
N LYS A 21 8.67 -16.83 -11.93
CA LYS A 21 7.64 -16.50 -12.95
C LYS A 21 6.25 -16.66 -12.32
N ILE A 22 5.80 -15.62 -11.64
CA ILE A 22 4.49 -15.58 -10.99
C ILE A 22 3.48 -14.99 -11.97
N ASN A 23 2.36 -15.69 -12.18
CA ASN A 23 1.25 -15.21 -13.00
C ASN A 23 0.71 -13.88 -12.40
N PRO A 24 0.40 -12.84 -13.21
CA PRO A 24 -0.22 -11.60 -12.74
C PRO A 24 -1.41 -11.79 -11.79
N GLU A 25 -2.29 -12.75 -12.03
CA GLU A 25 -3.44 -13.02 -11.13
C GLU A 25 -3.01 -13.43 -9.72
N LYS A 26 -1.90 -14.18 -9.61
CA LYS A 26 -1.35 -14.55 -8.31
C LYS A 26 -0.81 -13.31 -7.60
N TRP A 27 -0.19 -12.37 -8.32
CA TRP A 27 0.25 -11.09 -7.72
C TRP A 27 -0.93 -10.30 -7.15
N ILE A 28 -2.04 -10.23 -7.87
CA ILE A 28 -3.26 -9.55 -7.41
C ILE A 28 -3.80 -10.19 -6.13
N LYS A 29 -3.88 -11.53 -6.09
CA LYS A 29 -4.33 -12.26 -4.89
C LYS A 29 -3.42 -12.02 -3.69
N HIS A 30 -2.10 -12.06 -3.88
CA HIS A 30 -1.14 -11.78 -2.81
C HIS A 30 -1.24 -10.34 -2.32
N ALA A 31 -1.44 -9.37 -3.21
CA ALA A 31 -1.64 -7.97 -2.85
C ALA A 31 -2.86 -7.80 -1.95
N ARG A 32 -3.99 -8.40 -2.31
CA ARG A 32 -5.23 -8.34 -1.52
C ARG A 32 -5.08 -8.97 -0.15
N ILE A 33 -4.49 -10.16 -0.07
CA ILE A 33 -4.27 -10.87 1.21
C ILE A 33 -3.33 -10.08 2.11
N THR A 34 -2.19 -9.64 1.57
CA THR A 34 -1.20 -8.90 2.37
C THR A 34 -1.76 -7.56 2.85
N PHE A 35 -2.50 -6.86 2.00
CA PHE A 35 -3.14 -5.59 2.35
C PHE A 35 -4.28 -5.76 3.38
N ASP A 36 -4.99 -6.89 3.35
CA ASP A 36 -6.01 -7.21 4.34
C ASP A 36 -5.41 -7.44 5.73
N VAL A 37 -4.28 -8.18 5.78
CA VAL A 37 -3.48 -8.40 7.00
C VAL A 37 -2.86 -7.10 7.50
N ASP A 38 -2.15 -6.37 6.63
CA ASP A 38 -1.49 -5.12 6.94
C ASP A 38 -1.20 -4.29 5.65
N PRO A 39 -1.73 -3.05 5.54
CA PRO A 39 -1.52 -2.20 4.38
C PRO A 39 -0.05 -1.89 4.06
N HIS A 40 0.81 -1.76 5.08
CA HIS A 40 2.23 -1.42 4.90
C HIS A 40 3.00 -2.58 4.29
N ILE A 41 2.63 -3.83 4.61
CA ILE A 41 3.18 -5.03 3.95
C ILE A 41 2.78 -5.05 2.47
N GLY A 42 1.52 -4.73 2.16
CA GLY A 42 1.04 -4.59 0.78
C GLY A 42 1.83 -3.54 -0.02
N PHE A 43 2.07 -2.36 0.56
CA PHE A 43 2.90 -1.33 -0.07
C PHE A 43 4.36 -1.76 -0.27
N SER A 44 4.93 -2.42 0.73
CA SER A 44 6.30 -2.96 0.65
C SER A 44 6.45 -3.96 -0.50
N LEU A 45 5.38 -4.70 -0.83
CA LEU A 45 5.34 -5.61 -1.98
C LEU A 45 5.42 -4.84 -3.31
N GLY A 46 4.66 -3.76 -3.45
CA GLY A 46 4.73 -2.88 -4.62
C GLY A 46 6.09 -2.22 -4.81
N ALA A 47 6.74 -1.82 -3.70
CA ALA A 47 8.07 -1.21 -3.72
C ALA A 47 9.18 -2.20 -4.14
N LYS A 48 9.09 -3.47 -3.70
CA LYS A 48 10.05 -4.53 -4.08
C LYS A 48 9.88 -4.99 -5.54
N PHE A 49 8.69 -4.85 -6.10
CA PHE A 49 8.37 -5.34 -7.45
C PHE A 49 7.77 -4.24 -8.35
N PRO A 50 8.52 -3.16 -8.65
CA PRO A 50 8.01 -2.02 -9.39
C PRO A 50 7.62 -2.32 -10.84
N THR A 51 8.17 -3.39 -11.43
CA THR A 51 7.93 -3.81 -12.82
C THR A 51 6.54 -4.45 -13.01
N ASN A 52 5.86 -4.87 -11.94
CA ASN A 52 4.55 -5.51 -12.02
C ASN A 52 3.41 -4.47 -12.07
N SER A 53 3.05 -4.02 -13.27
CA SER A 53 1.94 -3.07 -13.50
C SER A 53 0.60 -3.49 -12.85
N PRO A 54 0.15 -4.77 -12.94
CA PRO A 54 -1.11 -5.20 -12.32
C PRO A 54 -1.10 -5.09 -10.80
N LEU A 55 0.06 -5.35 -10.18
CA LEU A 55 0.24 -5.25 -8.73
C LEU A 55 0.11 -3.80 -8.25
N LYS A 56 0.72 -2.86 -8.98
CA LYS A 56 0.66 -1.43 -8.65
C LYS A 56 -0.75 -0.87 -8.78
N MET A 57 -1.48 -1.26 -9.83
CA MET A 57 -2.86 -0.85 -10.05
C MET A 57 -3.77 -1.33 -8.92
N GLU A 58 -3.66 -2.60 -8.53
CA GLU A 58 -4.43 -3.17 -7.43
C GLU A 58 -4.12 -2.53 -6.08
N LEU A 59 -2.85 -2.31 -5.75
CA LEU A 59 -2.47 -1.61 -4.53
C LEU A 59 -3.02 -0.18 -4.49
N THR A 60 -3.01 0.53 -5.63
CA THR A 60 -3.59 1.89 -5.72
C THR A 60 -5.10 1.87 -5.48
N HIS A 61 -5.81 0.90 -6.05
CA HIS A 61 -7.25 0.72 -5.84
C HIS A 61 -7.58 0.38 -4.38
N LEU A 62 -6.83 -0.55 -3.76
CA LEU A 62 -7.01 -0.93 -2.37
C LEU A 62 -6.80 0.24 -1.40
N VAL A 63 -5.81 1.08 -1.69
CA VAL A 63 -5.53 2.31 -0.94
C VAL A 63 -6.65 3.32 -1.13
N GLN A 64 -7.13 3.52 -2.36
CA GLN A 64 -8.27 4.40 -2.61
C GLN A 64 -9.50 3.96 -1.78
N ILE A 65 -9.81 2.66 -1.71
CA ILE A 65 -10.94 2.15 -0.93
C ILE A 65 -10.76 2.36 0.58
N ARG A 66 -9.54 2.18 1.13
CA ARG A 66 -9.28 2.32 2.58
C ARG A 66 -9.00 3.76 3.04
N THR A 67 -8.56 4.64 2.16
CA THR A 67 -8.34 6.06 2.50
C THR A 67 -9.67 6.83 2.49
N ILE A 68 -10.68 6.32 1.78
CA ILE A 68 -11.99 6.96 1.64
C ILE A 68 -12.99 6.74 2.82
N PRO A 69 -12.97 5.72 3.71
CA PRO A 69 -14.03 5.53 4.72
C PRO A 69 -13.91 6.48 5.93
N GLU A 70 -12.69 6.79 6.40
CA GLU A 70 -12.48 7.70 7.55
C GLU A 70 -12.20 9.14 7.14
N ALA A 71 -11.88 9.40 5.87
CA ALA A 71 -11.81 10.76 5.32
C ALA A 71 -13.14 11.19 4.65
N LEU A 72 -14.11 10.29 4.47
CA LEU A 72 -15.46 10.61 3.98
C LEU A 72 -16.14 11.75 4.77
N PRO A 73 -16.03 11.84 6.11
CA PRO A 73 -16.61 12.95 6.90
C PRO A 73 -15.81 14.26 6.84
N TYR A 74 -14.56 14.25 6.34
CA TYR A 74 -13.69 15.42 6.23
C TYR A 74 -13.51 15.91 4.78
N ILE A 75 -13.75 15.04 3.79
CA ILE A 75 -13.74 15.35 2.35
C ILE A 75 -15.14 15.79 1.89
N VAL A 76 -16.19 15.22 2.47
CA VAL A 76 -17.51 15.87 2.47
C VAL A 76 -17.47 16.82 3.66
N THR A 77 -17.36 18.12 3.40
CA THR A 77 -17.84 19.13 4.35
C THR A 77 -19.35 19.22 4.21
N PRO A 78 -20.19 18.52 4.99
CA PRO A 78 -21.52 19.02 5.23
C PRO A 78 -21.34 20.18 6.19
N LYS A 79 -21.49 21.41 5.69
CA LYS A 79 -22.20 22.55 6.28
C LYS A 79 -21.74 23.84 5.58
N PHE A 80 -22.20 24.00 4.35
CA PHE A 80 -22.84 25.28 4.02
C PHE A 80 -24.25 25.17 4.61
N VAL A 81 -24.37 25.24 5.93
CA VAL A 81 -25.67 25.42 6.58
C VAL A 81 -25.74 26.90 6.88
N ASP A 82 -26.71 27.53 6.22
CA ASP A 82 -27.11 28.93 6.37
C ASP A 82 -27.21 29.29 7.86
N GLU A 83 -26.40 30.25 8.29
CA GLU A 83 -26.48 30.91 9.58
C GLU A 83 -27.66 31.91 9.58
N ASP A 84 -28.88 31.41 9.41
CA ASP A 84 -30.12 32.20 9.57
C ASP A 84 -31.23 31.37 10.24
N SER A 85 -30.87 30.56 11.26
CA SER A 85 -31.87 29.88 12.10
C SER A 85 -32.00 30.59 13.47
N PRO A 86 -33.19 31.13 13.80
CA PRO A 86 -33.38 32.17 14.84
C PRO A 86 -33.44 31.63 16.28
N LEU A 87 -32.67 30.59 16.61
CA LEU A 87 -32.74 29.92 17.92
C LEU A 87 -31.52 30.10 18.81
N LEU A 88 -30.72 31.13 18.55
CA LEU A 88 -29.83 31.71 19.56
C LEU A 88 -30.29 33.15 19.83
N LYS A 89 -31.10 33.28 20.88
CA LYS A 89 -31.45 34.55 21.52
C LYS A 89 -30.27 35.11 22.29
#